data_AF-A0A246TVQ1-F1
#
_entry.id   AF-A0A246TVQ1-F1
#
_cell.length_a   1.000
_cell.length_b   1.000
_cell.length_c   1.000
_cell.angle_alpha   90.00
_cell.angle_beta   90.00
_cell.angle_gamma   90.00
#
_symmetry.space_group_name_H-M   'P 1'
#
loop_
_entity.id
_entity.type
_entity.pdbx_description
1 polymer ?
#
loop_
_entity_poly.entity_id
_entity_poly.type
_entity_poly.pdbx_seq_one_letter_code
_entity_poly.pdbx_strand_id
1 'polypeptide(L)'
;MDGLPLHRAFDLIAGTSTGGIIAAGLTCPHPSNSDEAACTPADLLSLYVNEGADNFSKPPLADVINPFGLNDPSYSADALEAKLKQQLGTATLDKGLSTVLIPAYDIRRRAALFMSNADRKNSNFRFWEAARATSAAPTYFPPALIERVGVKKPEDRFVPMIDGGVFANDPILAAYVEARKKQKTGAPSDGCIRPTIRP
;
A
#
# COMPACT_ATOMS: atom_id res chain seq x y z
N MET A 1 13.39 -8.79 25.88
CA MET A 1 13.31 -9.61 24.66
C MET A 1 13.10 -8.62 23.54
N ASP A 2 14.16 -8.26 22.83
CA ASP A 2 14.01 -7.38 21.68
C ASP A 2 13.26 -8.17 20.62
N GLY A 3 12.01 -7.75 20.38
CA GLY A 3 11.11 -8.44 19.47
C GLY A 3 11.67 -8.40 18.06
N LEU A 4 11.55 -9.52 17.34
CA LEU A 4 11.92 -9.60 15.92
C LEU A 4 11.10 -8.54 15.13
N PRO A 5 11.73 -7.70 14.29
CA PRO A 5 10.98 -6.74 13.48
C PRO A 5 10.03 -7.46 12.53
N LEU A 6 8.83 -6.91 12.32
CA LEU A 6 7.73 -7.60 11.62
C LEU A 6 8.10 -8.00 10.18
N HIS A 7 8.89 -7.20 9.46
CA HIS A 7 9.36 -7.57 8.13
C HIS A 7 10.27 -8.81 8.11
N ARG A 8 10.89 -9.18 9.24
CA ARG A 8 11.65 -10.44 9.38
C ARG A 8 10.80 -11.59 9.89
N ALA A 9 9.67 -11.30 10.54
CA ALA A 9 8.73 -12.32 10.99
C ALA A 9 7.84 -12.84 9.84
N PHE A 10 7.62 -12.04 8.80
CA PHE A 10 6.71 -12.35 7.70
C PHE A 10 7.41 -12.24 6.33
N ASP A 11 7.40 -13.35 5.58
CA ASP A 11 7.93 -13.39 4.20
C ASP A 11 7.15 -12.52 3.20
N LEU A 12 5.89 -12.24 3.53
CA LEU A 12 4.95 -11.43 2.75
C LEU A 12 4.01 -10.67 3.69
N ILE A 13 3.89 -9.37 3.48
CA ILE A 13 2.92 -8.50 4.16
C ILE A 13 2.01 -7.89 3.09
N ALA A 14 0.71 -8.14 3.19
CA ALA A 14 -0.29 -7.61 2.27
C ALA A 14 -1.31 -6.76 3.01
N GLY A 15 -1.84 -5.74 2.35
CA GLY A 15 -2.84 -4.88 2.95
C GLY A 15 -3.53 -3.98 1.94
N THR A 16 -4.83 -3.74 2.17
CA THR A 16 -5.68 -2.86 1.37
C THR A 16 -6.09 -1.66 2.20
N SER A 17 -6.17 -0.48 1.60
CA SER A 17 -6.54 0.77 2.27
C SER A 17 -5.63 1.06 3.47
N THR A 18 -6.18 1.32 4.65
CA THR A 18 -5.46 1.40 5.95
C THR A 18 -4.43 0.28 6.12
N GLY A 19 -4.78 -0.96 5.76
CA GLY A 19 -3.87 -2.10 5.83
C GLY A 19 -2.68 -1.97 4.87
N GLY A 20 -2.88 -1.33 3.71
CA GLY A 20 -1.82 -1.07 2.74
C GLY A 20 -0.86 0.03 3.19
N ILE A 21 -1.35 1.05 3.91
CA ILE A 21 -0.50 2.04 4.60
C ILE A 21 0.37 1.33 5.65
N ILE A 22 -0.22 0.44 6.46
CA ILE A 22 0.50 -0.33 7.48
C ILE A 22 1.55 -1.25 6.81
N ALA A 23 1.16 -1.97 5.77
CA ALA A 23 2.07 -2.84 5.02
C ALA A 23 3.24 -2.05 4.43
N ALA A 24 2.99 -0.86 3.87
CA ALA A 24 4.03 0.02 3.36
C ALA A 24 4.99 0.48 4.48
N GLY A 25 4.49 0.98 5.62
CA GLY A 25 5.33 1.45 6.71
C GLY A 25 6.21 0.37 7.35
N LEU A 26 5.69 -0.85 7.46
CA LEU A 26 6.44 -1.98 8.03
C LEU A 26 7.50 -2.57 7.09
N THR A 27 7.36 -2.38 5.77
CA THR A 27 8.24 -2.99 4.76
C THR A 27 9.11 -2.01 4.00
N CYS A 28 8.80 -0.71 4.03
CA CYS A 28 9.65 0.32 3.46
C CYS A 28 10.95 0.43 4.26
N PRO A 29 12.13 0.51 3.62
CA PRO A 29 13.37 0.82 4.31
C PRO A 29 13.32 2.25 4.87
N HIS A 30 13.86 2.45 6.07
CA HIS A 30 13.91 3.75 6.70
C HIS A 30 14.86 4.70 5.94
N PRO A 31 14.49 5.97 5.69
CA PRO A 31 15.31 6.90 4.90
C PRO A 31 16.75 7.08 5.39
N SER A 32 16.95 7.00 6.71
CA SER A 32 18.28 7.13 7.34
C SER A 32 18.99 5.79 7.59
N ASN A 33 18.26 4.68 7.57
CA ASN A 33 18.83 3.34 7.82
C ASN A 33 18.07 2.29 7.00
N SER A 34 18.66 1.84 5.90
CA SER A 34 17.99 0.91 4.98
C SER A 34 17.75 -0.48 5.53
N ASP A 35 18.32 -0.84 6.69
CA ASP A 35 18.13 -2.14 7.33
C ASP A 35 16.94 -2.17 8.32
N GLU A 36 16.35 -0.99 8.58
CA GLU A 36 15.21 -0.82 9.49
C GLU A 36 13.95 -0.43 8.73
N ALA A 37 12.78 -0.79 9.28
CA ALA A 37 11.51 -0.36 8.72
C ALA A 37 11.31 1.14 8.91
N ALA A 38 10.71 1.80 7.92
CA ALA A 38 10.41 3.22 7.93
C ALA A 38 9.47 3.61 9.08
N CYS A 39 8.61 2.69 9.52
CA CYS A 39 7.69 2.91 10.63
C CYS A 39 7.70 1.72 11.60
N THR A 40 7.65 2.04 12.88
CA THR A 40 7.26 1.09 13.92
C THR A 40 5.72 0.97 13.98
N PRO A 41 5.17 -0.10 14.62
CA PRO A 41 3.74 -0.15 14.90
C PRO A 41 3.22 1.06 15.70
N ALA A 42 4.05 1.66 16.55
CA ALA A 42 3.70 2.85 17.31
C ALA A 42 3.60 4.10 16.43
N ASP A 43 4.50 4.26 15.44
CA ASP A 43 4.42 5.36 14.46
C ASP A 43 3.16 5.25 13.61
N LEU A 44 2.82 4.03 13.18
CA LEU A 44 1.61 3.74 12.42
C LEU A 44 0.35 3.99 13.25
N LEU A 45 0.33 3.62 14.52
CA LEU A 45 -0.77 3.94 15.43
C LEU A 45 -0.92 5.46 15.59
N SER A 46 0.20 6.16 15.77
CA SER A 46 0.23 7.62 15.94
C SER A 46 -0.31 8.36 14.71
N LEU A 47 -0.10 7.80 13.50
CA LEU A 47 -0.70 8.32 12.27
C LEU A 47 -2.22 8.37 12.35
N TYR A 48 -2.88 7.35 12.92
CA TYR A 48 -4.34 7.31 13.05
C TYR A 48 -4.87 8.04 14.29
N VAL A 49 -4.16 7.98 15.43
CA VAL A 49 -4.60 8.63 16.68
C VAL A 49 -4.54 10.15 16.56
N ASN A 50 -3.44 10.68 16.01
CA ASN A 50 -3.28 12.13 15.86
C ASN A 50 -4.25 12.69 14.80
N GLU A 51 -4.57 11.89 13.78
CA GLU A 51 -5.60 12.28 12.81
C GLU A 51 -7.02 12.22 13.37
N GLY A 52 -7.28 11.34 14.35
CA GLY A 52 -8.52 11.34 15.11
C GLY A 52 -8.76 12.68 15.83
N ALA A 53 -7.71 13.30 16.35
CA ALA A 53 -7.78 14.58 17.05
C ALA A 53 -7.90 15.78 16.08
N ASP A 54 -7.20 15.74 14.95
CA ASP A 54 -7.17 16.85 13.99
C ASP A 54 -8.36 16.84 13.00
N ASN A 55 -8.97 15.68 12.68
CA ASN A 55 -10.02 15.57 11.66
C ASN A 55 -11.46 15.32 12.19
N PHE A 56 -11.68 14.96 13.47
CA PHE A 56 -13.05 14.71 13.99
C PHE A 56 -13.74 15.92 14.63
N SER A 57 -13.16 17.12 14.55
CA SER A 57 -13.90 18.35 14.84
C SER A 57 -14.85 18.66 13.68
N LYS A 58 -16.00 17.98 13.65
CA LYS A 58 -17.12 18.39 12.77
C LYS A 58 -17.46 19.85 13.10
N PRO A 59 -17.38 20.82 12.17
CA PRO A 59 -18.05 22.08 12.39
C PRO A 59 -19.56 21.78 12.52
N PRO A 60 -20.24 22.32 13.54
CA PRO A 60 -21.67 22.13 13.66
C PRO A 60 -22.33 22.81 12.46
N LEU A 61 -23.05 22.01 11.67
CA LEU A 61 -24.14 22.36 10.77
C LEU A 61 -24.25 23.86 10.43
N ALA A 62 -23.54 24.33 9.39
CA ALA A 62 -23.79 25.64 8.81
C ALA A 62 -23.50 25.63 7.30
N ASP A 63 -24.55 25.38 6.53
CA ASP A 63 -24.90 26.06 5.28
C ASP A 63 -23.79 26.83 4.54
N VAL A 64 -22.97 26.14 3.76
CA VAL A 64 -22.25 26.79 2.65
C VAL A 64 -22.33 25.90 1.40
N ILE A 65 -23.47 26.00 0.71
CA ILE A 65 -23.58 25.64 -0.70
C ILE A 65 -22.94 26.80 -1.47
N ASN A 66 -21.65 26.70 -1.82
CA ASN A 66 -20.98 27.64 -2.71
C ASN A 66 -20.99 27.04 -4.14
N PRO A 67 -21.45 27.74 -5.20
CA PRO A 67 -21.60 27.16 -6.54
C PRO A 67 -20.27 26.90 -7.30
N PHE A 68 -19.12 27.05 -6.63
CA PHE A 68 -17.78 26.98 -7.23
C PHE A 68 -16.82 26.00 -6.53
N GLY A 69 -17.33 24.89 -5.98
CA GLY A 69 -16.55 23.64 -5.81
C GLY A 69 -15.25 23.70 -4.95
N LEU A 70 -15.05 24.71 -4.12
CA LEU A 70 -13.78 24.93 -3.39
C LEU A 70 -13.75 24.37 -1.96
N ASN A 71 -14.82 23.76 -1.47
CA ASN A 71 -14.83 23.07 -0.17
C ASN A 71 -15.46 21.69 -0.34
N ASP A 72 -14.67 20.74 -0.85
CA ASP A 72 -15.00 19.32 -0.75
C ASP A 72 -14.55 18.85 0.64
N PRO A 73 -15.45 18.34 1.51
CA PRO A 73 -15.07 17.81 2.83
C PRO A 73 -14.31 16.48 2.74
N SER A 74 -13.59 16.27 1.62
CA SER A 74 -12.62 15.20 1.48
C SER A 74 -11.58 15.37 2.57
N TYR A 75 -11.37 14.32 3.34
CA TYR A 75 -10.29 14.22 4.31
C TYR A 75 -9.00 14.72 3.65
N SER A 76 -8.18 15.52 4.35
CA SER A 76 -7.10 16.29 3.73
C SER A 76 -6.04 15.38 3.07
N ALA A 77 -6.27 15.05 1.79
CA ALA A 77 -5.43 14.18 0.99
C ALA A 77 -3.98 14.66 1.00
N ASP A 78 -3.80 15.99 0.99
CA ASP A 78 -2.51 16.65 1.05
C ASP A 78 -1.79 16.42 2.38
N ALA A 79 -2.52 16.40 3.50
CA ALA A 79 -1.93 16.15 4.82
C ALA A 79 -1.50 14.68 4.95
N LEU A 80 -2.34 13.74 4.51
CA LEU A 80 -1.98 12.33 4.46
C LEU A 80 -0.77 12.10 3.56
N GLU A 81 -0.78 12.68 2.36
CA GLU A 81 0.33 12.58 1.40
C GLU A 81 1.63 13.16 1.96
N ALA A 82 1.58 14.31 2.63
CA ALA A 82 2.73 14.93 3.28
C ALA A 82 3.34 14.01 4.34
N LYS A 83 2.51 13.40 5.20
CA LYS A 83 2.96 12.44 6.22
C LYS A 83 3.55 11.18 5.59
N LEU A 84 2.89 10.61 4.59
CA LEU A 84 3.39 9.43 3.88
C LEU A 84 4.75 9.70 3.24
N LYS A 85 4.94 10.86 2.61
CA LYS A 85 6.24 11.29 2.05
C LYS A 85 7.30 11.46 3.13
N GLN A 86 6.93 12.08 4.25
CA GLN A 86 7.85 12.29 5.37
C GLN A 86 8.34 10.97 5.96
N GLN A 87 7.43 10.01 6.17
CA GLN A 87 7.77 8.72 6.79
C GLN A 87 8.44 7.74 5.82
N LEU A 88 7.93 7.62 4.60
CA LEU A 88 8.34 6.57 3.65
C LEU A 88 9.40 7.04 2.64
N GLY A 89 9.68 8.35 2.59
CA GLY A 89 10.70 8.93 1.72
C GLY A 89 10.43 8.68 0.23
N THR A 90 11.49 8.33 -0.51
CA THR A 90 11.44 8.18 -1.98
C THR A 90 11.66 6.74 -2.46
N ALA A 91 11.76 5.79 -1.53
CA ALA A 91 12.03 4.39 -1.84
C ALA A 91 10.90 3.77 -2.67
N THR A 92 11.28 2.95 -3.65
CA THR A 92 10.38 2.16 -4.49
C THR A 92 10.19 0.75 -3.92
N LEU A 93 9.09 0.07 -4.27
CA LEU A 93 8.75 -1.24 -3.69
C LEU A 93 9.84 -2.30 -3.91
N ASP A 94 10.63 -2.22 -4.99
CA ASP A 94 11.78 -3.11 -5.23
C ASP A 94 12.86 -3.03 -4.14
N LYS A 95 12.84 -1.98 -3.30
CA LYS A 95 13.71 -1.79 -2.15
C LYS A 95 13.09 -2.27 -0.83
N GLY A 96 11.90 -2.87 -0.86
CA GLY A 96 11.21 -3.35 0.34
C GLY A 96 12.00 -4.42 1.09
N LEU A 97 11.95 -4.34 2.43
CA LEU A 97 12.61 -5.23 3.37
C LEU A 97 12.04 -6.66 3.36
N SER A 98 10.77 -6.79 2.98
CA SER A 98 10.12 -8.07 2.74
C SER A 98 9.19 -7.96 1.53
N THR A 99 8.56 -9.07 1.14
CA THR A 99 7.58 -8.98 0.05
C THR A 99 6.35 -8.22 0.51
N VAL A 100 5.96 -7.24 -0.29
CA VAL A 100 4.79 -6.40 -0.02
C VAL A 100 3.79 -6.52 -1.16
N LEU A 101 2.50 -6.54 -0.84
CA LEU A 101 1.41 -6.57 -1.82
C LEU A 101 0.33 -5.58 -1.41
N ILE A 102 0.17 -4.53 -2.21
CA ILE A 102 -0.78 -3.44 -1.97
C ILE A 102 -1.66 -3.32 -3.22
N PRO A 103 -2.93 -3.73 -3.15
CA PRO A 103 -3.86 -3.56 -4.26
C PRO A 103 -4.41 -2.13 -4.30
N ALA A 104 -4.63 -1.64 -5.51
CA ALA A 104 -5.40 -0.43 -5.80
C ALA A 104 -6.18 -0.64 -7.11
N TYR A 105 -7.06 0.28 -7.47
CA TYR A 105 -7.87 0.17 -8.68
C TYR A 105 -7.50 1.26 -9.69
N ASP A 106 -7.02 0.87 -10.87
CA ASP A 106 -6.73 1.76 -12.00
C ASP A 106 -8.03 2.15 -12.69
N ILE A 107 -8.43 3.42 -12.53
CA ILE A 107 -9.68 3.95 -13.08
C ILE A 107 -9.63 3.98 -14.61
N ARG A 108 -8.45 4.29 -15.18
CA ARG A 108 -8.27 4.44 -16.62
C ARG A 108 -8.39 3.09 -17.32
N ARG A 109 -7.75 2.05 -16.77
CA ARG A 109 -7.77 0.69 -17.32
C ARG A 109 -8.93 -0.16 -16.81
N ARG A 110 -9.68 0.33 -15.82
CA ARG A 110 -10.81 -0.37 -15.18
C ARG A 110 -10.41 -1.75 -14.65
N ALA A 111 -9.27 -1.81 -13.98
CA ALA A 111 -8.68 -3.06 -13.52
C ALA A 111 -7.99 -2.88 -12.17
N ALA A 112 -7.99 -3.95 -11.37
CA ALA A 112 -7.17 -4.01 -10.17
C ALA A 112 -5.68 -4.04 -10.56
N LEU A 113 -4.88 -3.24 -9.85
CA LEU A 113 -3.43 -3.22 -9.95
C LEU A 113 -2.85 -3.67 -8.60
N PHE A 114 -2.11 -4.77 -8.61
CA PHE A 114 -1.38 -5.27 -7.45
C PHE A 114 0.03 -4.68 -7.46
N MET A 115 0.24 -3.60 -6.71
CA MET A 115 1.58 -3.05 -6.52
C MET A 115 2.36 -3.96 -5.58
N SER A 116 3.46 -4.52 -6.06
CA SER A 116 4.20 -5.54 -5.33
C SER A 116 5.62 -5.65 -5.83
N ASN A 117 6.53 -6.04 -4.94
CA ASN A 117 7.89 -6.46 -5.29
C ASN A 117 8.04 -7.96 -5.54
N ALA A 118 6.96 -8.75 -5.44
CA ALA A 118 6.93 -10.13 -5.92
C ALA A 118 7.02 -10.19 -7.47
N ASP A 119 6.44 -9.20 -8.15
CA ASP A 119 6.56 -9.01 -9.59
C ASP A 119 7.32 -7.71 -9.91
N ARG A 120 8.49 -7.83 -10.53
CA ARG A 120 9.32 -6.68 -10.94
C ARG A 120 8.57 -5.68 -11.83
N LYS A 121 7.53 -6.11 -12.56
CA LYS A 121 6.73 -5.20 -13.40
C LYS A 121 5.86 -4.25 -12.59
N ASN A 122 5.57 -4.58 -11.33
CA ASN A 122 4.69 -3.83 -10.45
C ASN A 122 5.41 -3.27 -9.21
N SER A 123 6.75 -3.27 -9.22
CA SER A 123 7.56 -2.82 -8.09
C SER A 123 8.05 -1.38 -8.23
N ASN A 124 7.84 -0.75 -9.38
CA ASN A 124 8.33 0.59 -9.71
C ASN A 124 7.38 1.71 -9.26
N PHE A 125 6.81 1.56 -8.06
CA PHE A 125 6.02 2.58 -7.38
C PHE A 125 6.73 2.97 -6.10
N ARG A 126 6.66 4.24 -5.69
CA ARG A 126 7.15 4.63 -4.36
C ARG A 126 6.21 4.09 -3.28
N PHE A 127 6.75 3.78 -2.11
CA PHE A 127 5.95 3.30 -0.99
C PHE A 127 4.82 4.27 -0.61
N TRP A 128 5.11 5.58 -0.55
CA TRP A 128 4.09 6.59 -0.25
C TRP A 128 3.00 6.69 -1.31
N GLU A 129 3.36 6.48 -2.59
CA GLU A 129 2.41 6.48 -3.70
C GLU A 129 1.49 5.25 -3.63
N ALA A 130 2.07 4.07 -3.36
CA ALA A 130 1.29 2.86 -3.17
C ALA A 130 0.32 2.97 -1.99
N ALA A 131 0.78 3.52 -0.86
CA ALA A 131 -0.02 3.79 0.33
C ALA A 131 -1.13 4.82 0.06
N ARG A 132 -0.84 5.90 -0.69
CA ARG A 132 -1.84 6.92 -1.06
C ARG A 132 -2.89 6.38 -2.04
N ALA A 133 -2.48 5.54 -2.98
CA ALA A 133 -3.36 4.94 -3.97
C ALA A 133 -4.35 3.94 -3.36
N THR A 134 -3.85 3.03 -2.52
CA THR A 134 -4.70 2.01 -1.89
C THR A 134 -5.69 2.60 -0.89
N SER A 135 -5.41 3.78 -0.32
CA SER A 135 -6.27 4.48 0.65
C SER A 135 -7.16 5.56 0.04
N ALA A 136 -7.14 5.73 -1.29
CA ALA A 136 -7.92 6.74 -2.00
C ALA A 136 -9.40 6.34 -2.11
N ALA A 137 -10.08 6.21 -0.97
CA ALA A 137 -11.46 5.73 -0.90
C ALA A 137 -12.41 6.74 -1.56
N PRO A 138 -13.22 6.32 -2.54
CA PRO A 138 -14.25 7.18 -3.12
C PRO A 138 -15.14 7.76 -2.03
N THR A 139 -15.57 9.02 -2.20
CA THR A 139 -16.31 9.83 -1.21
C THR A 139 -15.50 10.35 -0.01
N TYR A 140 -14.32 9.79 0.29
CA TYR A 140 -13.44 10.27 1.36
C TYR A 140 -12.22 11.04 0.84
N PHE A 141 -11.64 10.58 -0.26
CA PHE A 141 -10.45 11.17 -0.87
C PHE A 141 -10.62 11.32 -2.39
N PRO A 142 -10.05 12.37 -3.00
CA PRO A 142 -9.90 12.44 -4.44
C PRO A 142 -9.01 11.28 -4.94
N PRO A 143 -9.22 10.81 -6.18
CA PRO A 143 -8.34 9.83 -6.82
C PRO A 143 -6.86 10.25 -6.75
N ALA A 144 -5.98 9.30 -6.48
CA ALA A 144 -4.55 9.53 -6.43
C ALA A 144 -3.95 9.36 -7.82
N LEU A 145 -3.20 10.36 -8.30
CA LEU A 145 -2.40 10.21 -9.52
C LEU A 145 -0.97 9.84 -9.11
N ILE A 146 -0.58 8.59 -9.35
CA ILE A 146 0.71 8.06 -8.92
C ILE A 146 1.65 7.80 -10.08
N GLU A 147 2.93 7.96 -9.81
CA GLU A 147 4.01 7.77 -10.75
C GLU A 147 4.55 6.34 -10.72
N ARG A 148 4.68 5.77 -11.91
CA ARG A 148 5.45 4.58 -12.19
C ARG A 148 6.87 4.98 -12.59
N VAL A 149 7.81 4.84 -11.66
CA VAL A 149 9.20 5.31 -11.79
C VAL A 149 9.90 4.61 -12.97
N GLY A 150 10.60 5.41 -13.78
CA GLY A 150 11.38 4.93 -14.93
C GLY A 150 10.58 4.69 -16.22
N VAL A 151 9.25 4.90 -16.21
CA VAL A 151 8.43 4.79 -17.44
C VAL A 151 8.42 6.11 -18.20
N LYS A 152 8.75 6.04 -19.50
CA LYS A 152 8.89 7.23 -20.36
C LYS A 152 7.57 7.75 -20.93
N LYS A 153 6.64 6.83 -21.25
CA LYS A 153 5.34 7.16 -21.84
C LYS A 153 4.44 7.80 -20.79
N PRO A 154 3.99 9.07 -20.94
CA PRO A 154 3.18 9.75 -19.93
C PRO A 154 1.92 8.98 -19.53
N GLU A 155 1.26 8.33 -20.48
CA GLU A 155 0.03 7.55 -20.29
C GLU A 155 0.22 6.29 -19.44
N ASP A 156 1.44 5.76 -19.37
CA ASP A 156 1.80 4.59 -18.56
C ASP A 156 2.58 5.00 -17.28
N ARG A 157 3.17 6.19 -17.29
CA ARG A 157 3.91 6.78 -16.17
C ARG A 157 2.97 7.24 -15.08
N PHE A 158 1.89 7.94 -15.41
CA PHE A 158 0.95 8.47 -14.42
C PHE A 158 -0.37 7.69 -14.44
N VAL A 159 -0.63 6.96 -13.36
CA VAL A 159 -1.78 6.07 -13.23
C VAL A 159 -2.78 6.67 -12.25
N PRO A 160 -4.05 6.91 -12.63
CA PRO A 160 -5.07 7.41 -11.71
C PRO A 160 -5.67 6.23 -10.96
N MET A 161 -5.53 6.21 -9.64
CA MET A 161 -6.00 5.13 -8.78
C MET A 161 -6.94 5.57 -7.68
N ILE A 162 -7.83 4.65 -7.32
CA ILE A 162 -8.69 4.70 -6.13
C ILE A 162 -8.43 3.48 -5.25
N ASP A 163 -9.01 3.51 -4.05
CA ASP A 163 -8.86 2.46 -3.04
C ASP A 163 -9.16 1.06 -3.61
N GLY A 164 -8.33 0.10 -3.22
CA GLY A 164 -8.47 -1.29 -3.62
C GLY A 164 -9.79 -1.90 -3.13
N GLY A 165 -10.35 -1.43 -2.02
CA GLY A 165 -11.60 -1.92 -1.43
C GLY A 165 -12.86 -1.64 -2.27
N VAL A 166 -12.79 -0.77 -3.28
CA VAL A 166 -13.93 -0.44 -4.15
C VAL A 166 -14.31 -1.61 -5.06
N PHE A 167 -13.34 -2.47 -5.41
CA PHE A 167 -13.56 -3.64 -6.27
C PHE A 167 -12.73 -4.88 -5.90
N ALA A 168 -11.65 -4.75 -5.14
CA ALA A 168 -10.76 -5.82 -4.69
C ALA A 168 -10.77 -5.89 -3.15
N ASN A 169 -11.91 -6.27 -2.57
CA ASN A 169 -12.11 -6.30 -1.12
C ASN A 169 -11.50 -7.54 -0.43
N ASP A 170 -10.55 -8.23 -1.07
CA ASP A 170 -9.81 -9.28 -0.38
C ASP A 170 -8.40 -9.54 -0.99
N PRO A 171 -7.33 -8.92 -0.43
CA PRO A 171 -5.96 -9.22 -0.85
C PRO A 171 -5.54 -10.65 -0.48
N ILE A 172 -6.31 -11.40 0.33
CA ILE A 172 -5.94 -12.73 0.82
C ILE A 172 -5.72 -13.69 -0.34
N LEU A 173 -6.59 -13.71 -1.36
CA LEU A 173 -6.41 -14.60 -2.51
C LEU A 173 -5.14 -14.27 -3.32
N ALA A 174 -4.90 -12.98 -3.56
CA ALA A 174 -3.69 -12.53 -4.25
C ALA A 174 -2.43 -12.85 -3.45
N ALA A 175 -2.45 -12.59 -2.14
CA ALA A 175 -1.38 -12.92 -1.22
C ALA A 175 -1.10 -14.43 -1.16
N TYR A 176 -2.15 -15.27 -1.10
CA TYR A 176 -2.03 -16.73 -1.11
C TYR A 176 -1.38 -17.23 -2.40
N VAL A 177 -1.83 -16.73 -3.56
CA VAL A 177 -1.24 -17.08 -4.87
C VAL A 177 0.23 -16.69 -4.94
N GLU A 178 0.59 -15.48 -4.48
CA GLU A 178 1.99 -15.02 -4.48
C GLU A 178 2.86 -15.81 -3.50
N ALA A 179 2.38 -16.11 -2.30
CA ALA A 179 3.08 -16.96 -1.35
C ALA A 179 3.35 -18.37 -1.92
N ARG A 180 2.37 -18.95 -2.62
CA ARG A 180 2.51 -20.25 -3.29
C ARG A 180 3.50 -20.23 -4.45
N LYS A 181 3.60 -19.12 -5.20
CA LYS A 181 4.63 -18.97 -6.24
C LYS A 181 6.03 -18.93 -5.63
N LYS A 182 6.22 -18.17 -4.54
CA LYS A 182 7.49 -18.10 -3.79
C LYS A 182 7.97 -19.48 -3.32
N GLN A 183 7.08 -20.31 -2.77
CA GLN A 183 7.43 -21.68 -2.34
C GLN A 183 7.94 -22.55 -3.50
N LYS A 184 7.38 -22.39 -4.71
CA LYS A 184 7.83 -23.15 -5.89
C LYS A 184 9.19 -22.69 -6.40
N THR A 185 9.50 -21.40 -6.30
CA THR A 185 10.79 -20.84 -6.73
C THR A 185 11.92 -21.01 -5.70
N GLY A 186 11.57 -21.29 -4.44
CA GLY A 186 12.53 -21.54 -3.35
C GLY A 186 12.73 -23.02 -2.99
N ALA A 187 12.07 -23.94 -3.69
CA ALA A 187 12.29 -25.37 -3.47
C ALA A 187 13.62 -25.80 -4.13
N PRO A 188 14.59 -26.38 -3.38
CA PRO A 188 15.58 -27.24 -3.99
C PRO A 188 14.83 -28.37 -4.70
N SER A 189 15.29 -28.74 -5.88
CA SER A 189 14.83 -29.95 -6.56
C SER A 189 15.30 -31.17 -5.78
N ASP A 190 14.60 -31.54 -4.71
CA ASP A 190 14.74 -32.86 -4.09
C ASP A 190 13.47 -33.26 -3.34
N GLY A 191 13.03 -34.49 -3.57
CA GLY A 191 12.06 -35.18 -2.72
C GLY A 191 10.60 -35.03 -3.13
N CYS A 192 10.24 -35.66 -4.25
CA CYS A 192 8.86 -36.01 -4.56
C CYS A 192 8.28 -36.89 -3.43
N ILE A 193 7.44 -36.33 -2.54
CA ILE A 193 6.53 -37.14 -1.72
C ILE A 193 5.17 -37.07 -2.39
N ARG A 194 4.92 -38.05 -3.26
CA ARG A 194 3.57 -38.37 -3.73
C ARG A 194 2.79 -38.97 -2.54
N PRO A 195 1.56 -38.53 -2.26
CA PRO A 195 0.69 -39.31 -1.40
C PRO A 195 0.31 -40.58 -2.15
N THR A 196 0.90 -41.72 -1.75
CA THR A 196 0.37 -43.03 -2.13
C THR A 196 -0.93 -43.25 -1.40
N ILE A 197 -2.05 -43.02 -2.09
CA ILE A 197 -3.32 -43.67 -1.75
C ILE A 197 -3.20 -45.08 -2.33
N ARG A 198 -3.01 -46.07 -1.45
CA ARG A 198 -3.17 -47.49 -1.80
C ARG A 198 -4.65 -47.88 -1.60
N PRO A 199 -5.16 -48.81 -2.43
CA PRO A 199 -6.59 -49.09 -2.60
C PRO A 199 -7.27 -49.62 -1.35
#